data_AF-A0A4U1I708-F1
#
_entry.id   AF-A0A4U1I708-F1
#
_cell.length_a   1.000
_cell.length_b   1.000
_cell.length_c   1.000
_cell.angle_alpha   90.00
_cell.angle_beta   90.00
_cell.angle_gamma   90.00
#
_symmetry.space_group_name_H-M   'P 1'
#
loop_
_entity.id
_entity.type
_entity.pdbx_description
1 polymer ?
#
loop_
_entity_poly.entity_id
_entity_poly.type
_entity_poly.pdbx_seq_one_letter_code
_entity_poly.pdbx_strand_id
1 'polypeptide(L)'
;MSDHEHGHGNDEAPDSLPAVLTEVQAARVRKALAPYVAARTARESAKMLGFARQYVRAVLHGEIHCTLLFASRVARVLGVDLDALVRGGEP
;
A
#
# COMPACT_ATOMS: atom_id res chain seq x y z
N MET A 1 -28.21 -6.30 -46.24
CA MET A 1 -27.01 -7.12 -45.99
C MET A 1 -26.32 -6.50 -44.80
N SER A 2 -26.26 -7.27 -43.72
CA SER A 2 -25.72 -6.90 -42.42
C SER A 2 -24.20 -6.84 -42.48
N ASP A 3 -23.61 -5.84 -41.83
CA ASP A 3 -22.33 -6.03 -41.14
C ASP A 3 -22.39 -5.27 -39.82
N HIS A 4 -22.64 -6.05 -38.78
CA HIS A 4 -22.48 -5.72 -37.37
C HIS A 4 -21.04 -6.10 -37.05
N GLU A 5 -20.13 -5.13 -36.93
CA GLU A 5 -18.78 -5.42 -36.44
C GLU A 5 -18.53 -4.68 -35.12
N HIS A 6 -18.81 -5.47 -34.08
CA HIS A 6 -17.99 -5.69 -32.90
C HIS A 6 -17.60 -4.44 -32.08
N GLY A 7 -18.37 -4.24 -31.02
CA GLY A 7 -17.97 -3.46 -29.86
C GLY A 7 -16.62 -3.95 -29.34
N HIS A 8 -15.64 -3.06 -29.37
CA HIS A 8 -14.44 -3.18 -28.57
C HIS A 8 -14.85 -3.05 -27.10
N GLY A 9 -15.18 -4.18 -26.49
CA GLY A 9 -15.20 -4.33 -25.05
C GLY A 9 -13.83 -3.92 -24.54
N ASN A 10 -13.80 -2.81 -23.82
CA ASN A 10 -12.67 -2.39 -23.02
C ASN A 10 -12.44 -3.52 -22.00
N ASP A 11 -11.52 -4.44 -22.32
CA ASP A 11 -11.01 -5.44 -21.38
C ASP A 11 -10.10 -4.70 -20.41
N GLU A 12 -10.73 -3.81 -19.63
CA GLU A 12 -10.12 -3.06 -18.55
C GLU A 12 -9.81 -4.09 -17.48
N ALA A 13 -8.57 -4.62 -17.52
CA ALA A 13 -8.07 -5.49 -16.47
C ALA A 13 -8.46 -4.86 -15.13
N PRO A 14 -9.12 -5.61 -14.23
CA PRO A 14 -9.67 -5.04 -13.00
C PRO A 14 -8.57 -4.26 -12.30
N ASP A 15 -8.86 -3.02 -11.89
CA ASP A 15 -7.90 -2.05 -11.36
C ASP A 15 -7.28 -2.53 -10.03
N SER A 16 -6.43 -3.54 -10.15
CA SER A 16 -5.91 -4.35 -9.06
C SER A 16 -4.60 -3.76 -8.61
N LEU A 17 -4.44 -3.61 -7.30
CA LEU A 17 -3.19 -3.11 -6.74
C LEU A 17 -2.05 -4.13 -6.97
N PRO A 18 -0.86 -3.66 -7.38
CA PRO A 18 0.29 -4.54 -7.59
C PRO A 18 0.79 -5.13 -6.26
N ALA A 19 1.31 -6.35 -6.29
CA ALA A 19 1.84 -7.01 -5.09
C ALA A 19 3.03 -6.24 -4.45
N VAL A 20 3.82 -5.57 -5.30
CA VAL A 20 4.90 -4.65 -4.91
C VAL A 20 4.49 -3.25 -5.31
N LEU A 21 4.53 -2.32 -4.36
CA LEU A 21 4.14 -0.95 -4.60
C LEU A 21 5.24 -0.19 -5.36
N THR A 22 4.80 0.73 -6.22
CA THR A 22 5.70 1.73 -6.81
C THR A 22 6.31 2.61 -5.73
N GLU A 23 7.43 3.28 -6.02
CA GLU A 23 8.12 4.14 -5.05
C GLU A 23 7.21 5.28 -4.54
N VAL A 24 6.36 5.83 -5.41
CA VAL A 24 5.39 6.88 -5.04
C VAL A 24 4.35 6.35 -4.06
N GLN A 25 3.78 5.17 -4.34
CA GLN A 25 2.84 4.50 -3.43
C GLN A 25 3.51 4.14 -2.10
N ALA A 26 4.73 3.60 -2.15
CA ALA A 26 5.53 3.26 -0.98
C ALA A 26 5.85 4.50 -0.12
N ALA A 27 6.17 5.64 -0.73
CA ALA A 27 6.41 6.90 -0.04
C ALA A 27 5.19 7.37 0.75
N ARG A 28 3.97 7.22 0.19
CA ARG A 28 2.71 7.54 0.91
C ARG A 28 2.52 6.65 2.14
N VAL A 29 2.70 5.34 1.99
CA VAL A 29 2.61 4.38 3.11
C VAL A 29 3.62 4.73 4.21
N ARG A 30 4.87 5.02 3.86
CA ARG A 30 5.91 5.43 4.82
C ARG A 30 5.56 6.73 5.52
N LYS A 31 5.10 7.74 4.77
CA LYS A 31 4.67 9.04 5.31
C LYS A 31 3.51 8.89 6.29
N ALA A 32 2.52 8.06 5.98
CA ALA A 32 1.38 7.81 6.86
C ALA A 32 1.79 7.04 8.13
N LEU A 33 2.73 6.10 8.02
CA LEU A 33 3.20 5.30 9.14
C LEU A 33 4.16 6.07 10.08
N ALA A 34 4.90 7.06 9.58
CA ALA A 34 5.95 7.74 10.33
C ALA A 34 5.48 8.35 11.68
N PRO A 35 4.34 9.06 11.78
CA PRO A 35 3.85 9.58 13.06
C PRO A 35 3.50 8.46 14.06
N TYR A 36 2.90 7.37 13.56
CA TYR A 36 2.52 6.23 14.38
C TYR A 36 3.74 5.55 15.01
N VAL A 37 4.83 5.44 14.24
CA VAL A 37 6.11 4.90 14.70
C VAL A 37 6.85 5.86 15.60
N ALA A 38 6.81 7.17 15.35
CA ALA A 38 7.45 8.18 16.20
C ALA A 38 6.84 8.23 17.61
N ALA A 39 5.53 7.99 17.73
CA ALA A 39 4.82 7.93 19.01
C ALA A 39 5.09 6.63 19.80
N ARG A 40 5.84 5.66 19.26
CA ARG A 40 6.05 4.33 19.83
C ARG A 40 7.50 3.89 19.67
N THR A 41 7.87 2.80 20.33
CA THR A 41 9.14 2.15 20.00
C THR A 41 9.03 1.38 18.67
N ALA A 42 10.15 1.20 17.98
CA ALA A 42 10.23 0.33 16.80
C ALA A 42 9.78 -1.12 17.12
N ARG A 43 9.93 -1.58 18.36
CA ARG A 43 9.49 -2.89 18.82
C ARG A 43 7.96 -3.00 18.87
N GLU A 44 7.30 -2.02 19.47
CA GLU A 44 5.84 -1.99 19.58
C GLU A 44 5.18 -1.85 18.21
N SER A 45 5.73 -0.98 17.36
CA SER A 45 5.25 -0.79 15.99
C SER A 45 5.35 -2.09 15.18
N ALA A 46 6.47 -2.80 15.28
CA ALA A 46 6.66 -4.09 14.61
C ALA A 46 5.68 -5.17 15.10
N LYS A 47 5.45 -5.24 16.42
CA LYS A 47 4.45 -6.15 17.01
C LYS A 47 3.04 -5.88 16.48
N MET A 48 2.65 -4.60 16.39
CA MET A 48 1.32 -4.20 15.90
C MET A 48 1.13 -4.48 14.41
N LEU A 49 2.16 -4.23 13.60
CA LEU A 49 2.12 -4.51 12.17
C LEU A 49 2.24 -6.00 11.85
N GLY A 50 2.70 -6.82 12.80
CA GLY A 50 2.90 -8.26 12.62
C GLY A 50 4.15 -8.62 11.83
N PHE A 51 5.19 -7.78 11.89
CA PHE A 51 6.45 -7.99 11.17
C PHE A 51 7.66 -7.97 12.12
N ALA A 52 8.79 -8.48 11.65
CA ALA A 52 10.07 -8.33 12.35
C ALA A 52 10.50 -6.86 12.42
N ARG A 53 11.14 -6.45 13.52
CA ARG A 53 11.63 -5.07 13.72
C ARG A 53 12.55 -4.58 12.58
N GLN A 54 13.46 -5.45 12.14
CA GLN A 54 14.39 -5.13 11.06
C GLN A 54 13.66 -4.90 9.73
N TYR A 55 12.63 -5.70 9.45
CA TYR A 55 11.80 -5.52 8.26
C TYR A 55 11.11 -4.15 8.24
N VAL A 56 10.45 -3.77 9.35
CA VAL A 56 9.78 -2.47 9.44
C VAL A 56 10.76 -1.31 9.26
N ARG A 57 11.96 -1.41 9.85
CA ARG A 57 13.02 -0.40 9.65
C ARG A 57 13.46 -0.31 8.20
N ALA A 58 13.76 -1.43 7.56
CA ALA A 58 14.20 -1.48 6.17
C ALA A 58 13.16 -0.86 5.22
N VAL A 59 11.86 -1.15 5.43
CA VAL A 59 10.79 -0.49 4.66
C VAL A 59 10.78 1.02 4.92
N LEU A 60 10.80 1.47 6.18
CA LEU A 60 10.77 2.90 6.51
C LEU A 60 11.95 3.68 5.92
N HIS A 61 13.13 3.08 5.89
CA HIS A 61 14.34 3.67 5.29
C HIS A 61 14.39 3.55 3.76
N GLY A 62 13.49 2.80 3.13
CA GLY A 62 13.51 2.54 1.69
C GLY A 62 14.60 1.57 1.24
N GLU A 63 15.14 0.77 2.16
CA GLU A 63 16.16 -0.24 1.87
C GLU A 63 15.56 -1.47 1.16
N ILE A 64 14.26 -1.71 1.34
CA ILE A 64 13.51 -2.78 0.67
C ILE A 64 12.18 -2.25 0.12
N HIS A 65 11.65 -2.96 -0.88
CA HIS A 65 10.36 -2.63 -1.47
C HIS A 65 9.20 -2.75 -0.48
N CYS A 66 8.28 -1.78 -0.55
CA CYS A 66 7.02 -1.83 0.16
C CYS A 66 6.05 -2.76 -0.58
N THR A 67 5.51 -3.77 0.12
CA THR A 67 4.54 -4.71 -0.46
C THR A 67 3.11 -4.28 -0.15
N LEU A 68 2.16 -4.76 -0.96
CA LEU A 68 0.74 -4.56 -0.69
C LEU A 68 0.33 -5.16 0.66
N LEU A 69 0.92 -6.29 1.06
CA LEU A 69 0.70 -6.89 2.38
C LEU A 69 1.16 -5.97 3.52
N PHE A 70 2.31 -5.31 3.36
CA PHE A 70 2.76 -4.33 4.35
C PHE A 70 1.80 -3.15 4.42
N ALA A 71 1.42 -2.59 3.27
CA ALA A 71 0.47 -1.49 3.19
C ALA A 71 -0.90 -1.85 3.79
N SER A 72 -1.42 -3.07 3.57
CA SER A 72 -2.68 -3.52 4.15
C SER A 72 -2.62 -3.62 5.67
N ARG A 73 -1.47 -4.00 6.24
CA ARG A 73 -1.25 -4.01 7.69
C ARG A 73 -1.18 -2.59 8.25
N VAL A 74 -0.52 -1.67 7.54
CA VAL A 74 -0.47 -0.25 7.91
C VAL A 74 -1.87 0.35 7.90
N ALA A 75 -2.63 0.16 6.81
CA ALA A 75 -4.00 0.65 6.67
C ALA A 75 -4.89 0.17 7.84
N ARG A 76 -4.83 -1.12 8.16
CA ARG A 76 -5.56 -1.70 9.31
C ARG A 76 -5.14 -1.09 10.65
N VAL A 77 -3.84 -0.89 10.89
CA VAL A 77 -3.35 -0.31 12.15
C VAL A 77 -3.74 1.16 12.30
N LEU A 78 -3.76 1.91 11.20
CA LEU A 78 -4.14 3.31 11.18
C LEU A 78 -5.65 3.54 11.09
N GLY A 79 -6.43 2.49 10.76
CA GLY A 79 -7.88 2.60 10.56
C GLY A 79 -8.26 3.40 9.32
N VAL A 80 -7.44 3.34 8.26
CA VAL A 80 -7.66 4.05 6.99
C VAL A 80 -7.94 3.06 5.86
N ASP A 81 -8.59 3.53 4.81
CA ASP A 81 -8.78 2.74 3.60
C ASP A 81 -7.44 2.47 2.89
N LEU A 82 -7.24 1.23 2.42
CA LEU A 82 -6.00 0.81 1.77
C LEU A 82 -5.84 1.46 0.40
N ASP A 83 -6.92 1.58 -0.36
CA ASP A 83 -6.88 2.12 -1.70
C ASP A 83 -6.61 3.64 -1.65
N ALA A 84 -7.28 4.36 -0.75
CA ALA A 84 -7.00 5.76 -0.46
C ALA A 84 -5.54 5.97 -0.01
N LEU A 85 -5.02 5.11 0.87
CA LEU A 85 -3.63 5.18 1.33
C LEU A 85 -2.61 5.01 0.20
N VAL A 86 -2.85 4.06 -0.70
CA VAL A 86 -1.93 3.71 -1.79
C VAL A 86 -2.06 4.67 -2.97
N ARG A 87 -3.28 4.93 -3.43
CA ARG A 87 -3.58 5.77 -4.60
C ARG A 87 -3.56 7.27 -4.29
N GLY A 88 -3.73 7.65 -3.03
CA GLY A 88 -3.75 9.05 -2.60
C GLY A 88 -5.11 9.72 -2.80
N GLY A 89 -6.21 8.96 -2.70
CA GLY A 89 -7.56 9.53 -2.67
C GLY A 89 -7.81 10.29 -1.37
N GLU A 90 -8.54 11.40 -1.45
CA GLU A 90 -9.10 12.04 -0.25
C GLU A 90 -10.11 11.08 0.43
N PRO A 91 -10.19 11.10 1.77
CA PRO A 91 -11.14 10.26 2.53
C PRO A 91 -12.61 10.58 2.23
#